data_AF-A0A6P7H4Y0-F1
#
_entry.id   AF-A0A6P7H4Y0-F1
#
_cell.length_a   1.000
_cell.length_b   1.000
_cell.length_c   1.000
_cell.angle_alpha   90.00
_cell.angle_beta   90.00
_cell.angle_gamma   90.00
#
_symmetry.space_group_name_H-M   'P 1'
#
loop_
_entity.id
_entity.type
_entity.pdbx_description
1 polymer ?
#
loop_
_entity_poly.entity_id
_entity_poly.type
_entity_poly.pdbx_seq_one_letter_code
_entity_poly.pdbx_strand_id
1 'polypeptide(L)'
;VPHHWPEQRRLIVSLRNIFKNSLREINFGHRHIAEIIAEIIEVSKIRKLLRPIQPRVVILGPRGSGRKTQAELLAYNLNLVNIDFEYLLCQAWISPTELGKQLRQCNNEVCFHAELLSQVVNKRIMQIDCLKQGWVLTGYPYTVADFKYFDSLDTPPNSRATNLREYTDEDSYIKIAE
;
A
#
# COMPACT_ATOMS: atom_id res chain seq x y z
N VAL A 1 -44.18 -0.45 18.43
CA VAL A 1 -42.80 0.08 18.30
C VAL A 1 -41.93 -0.72 19.26
N PRO A 2 -40.83 -1.35 18.84
CA PRO A 2 -40.08 -2.26 19.71
C PRO A 2 -39.36 -1.53 20.85
N HIS A 3 -39.38 -2.14 22.04
CA HIS A 3 -38.97 -1.60 23.34
C HIS A 3 -37.45 -1.40 23.55
N HIS A 4 -36.63 -1.31 22.50
CA HIS A 4 -35.14 -1.21 22.61
C HIS A 4 -34.57 0.10 22.05
N TRP A 5 -35.43 1.11 21.91
CA TRP A 5 -35.14 2.41 21.29
C TRP A 5 -34.28 3.44 22.08
N PRO A 6 -33.86 3.26 23.35
CA PRO A 6 -32.98 4.26 24.02
C PRO A 6 -31.47 4.07 23.86
N GLU A 7 -30.95 2.82 23.76
CA GLU A 7 -29.50 2.57 23.85
C GLU A 7 -28.72 2.96 22.59
N GLN A 8 -29.34 2.81 21.42
CA GLN A 8 -28.73 3.15 20.12
C GLN A 8 -28.41 4.65 19.99
N ARG A 9 -29.16 5.53 20.67
CA ARG A 9 -28.87 6.98 20.68
C ARG A 9 -27.54 7.33 21.33
N ARG A 10 -27.08 6.56 22.33
CA ARG A 10 -25.78 6.80 22.99
C ARG A 10 -24.61 6.49 22.05
N LEU A 11 -24.73 5.44 21.26
CA LEU A 11 -23.71 5.05 20.27
C LEU A 11 -23.60 6.07 19.12
N ILE A 12 -24.73 6.64 18.67
CA ILE A 12 -24.74 7.66 17.61
C ILE A 12 -23.98 8.93 18.04
N VAL A 13 -24.10 9.36 19.30
CA VAL A 13 -23.37 10.53 19.80
C VAL A 13 -21.85 10.28 19.80
N SER A 14 -21.40 9.10 20.24
CA SER A 14 -19.99 8.73 20.19
C SER A 14 -19.47 8.65 18.74
N LEU A 15 -20.24 8.06 17.82
CA LEU A 15 -19.90 7.99 16.40
C LEU A 15 -19.84 9.39 15.75
N ARG A 16 -20.78 10.28 16.07
CA ARG A 16 -20.75 11.69 15.64
C ARG A 16 -19.48 12.40 16.08
N ASN A 17 -19.01 12.11 17.29
CA ASN A 17 -17.81 12.74 17.82
C ASN A 17 -16.53 12.18 17.17
N ILE A 18 -16.47 10.85 16.95
CA ILE A 18 -15.35 10.18 16.27
C ILE A 18 -15.24 10.62 14.80
N PHE A 19 -16.36 10.69 14.09
CA PHE A 19 -16.42 11.01 12.67
C PHE A 19 -16.82 12.45 12.39
N LYS A 20 -16.63 13.39 13.34
CA LYS A 20 -17.11 14.78 13.24
C LYS A 20 -16.74 15.49 11.94
N ASN A 21 -15.58 15.16 11.36
CA ASN A 21 -15.07 15.76 10.13
C ASN A 21 -15.45 15.01 8.84
N SER A 22 -16.07 13.83 8.94
CA SER A 22 -16.37 12.97 7.80
C SER A 22 -17.78 12.38 7.76
N LEU A 23 -18.54 12.51 8.84
CA LEU A 23 -19.93 12.09 8.95
C LEU A 23 -20.82 13.10 8.24
N ARG A 24 -21.65 12.61 7.31
CA ARG A 24 -22.75 13.38 6.72
C ARG A 24 -24.06 12.78 7.16
N GLU A 25 -24.95 13.63 7.65
CA GLU A 25 -26.26 13.21 8.13
C GLU A 25 -27.33 13.66 7.14
N ILE A 26 -28.21 12.73 6.77
CA ILE A 26 -29.33 12.99 5.87
C ILE A 26 -30.60 12.81 6.68
N ASN A 27 -31.42 13.85 6.74
CA ASN A 27 -32.69 13.81 7.48
C ASN A 27 -33.82 13.32 6.57
N PHE A 28 -34.49 12.25 6.99
CA PHE A 28 -35.52 11.57 6.22
C PHE A 28 -36.90 12.24 6.34
N GLY A 29 -37.18 12.98 7.42
CA GLY A 29 -38.37 13.83 7.59
C GLY A 29 -39.69 13.34 6.96
N HIS A 30 -40.43 14.25 6.32
CA HIS A 30 -41.61 13.97 5.48
C HIS A 30 -41.27 13.95 3.98
N ARG A 31 -40.02 13.66 3.63
CA ARG A 31 -39.54 13.76 2.25
C ARG A 31 -39.89 12.52 1.44
N HIS A 32 -40.03 12.71 0.13
CA HIS A 32 -40.19 11.58 -0.78
C HIS A 32 -38.88 10.81 -0.94
N ILE A 33 -38.99 9.48 -1.03
CA ILE A 33 -37.86 8.55 -1.18
C ILE A 33 -36.92 8.97 -2.33
N ALA A 34 -37.48 9.46 -3.44
CA ALA A 34 -36.70 9.91 -4.60
C ALA A 34 -35.75 11.08 -4.28
N GLU A 35 -36.19 12.04 -3.46
CA GLU A 35 -35.37 13.19 -3.06
C GLU A 35 -34.25 12.79 -2.12
N ILE A 36 -34.52 11.82 -1.24
CA ILE A 36 -33.55 11.27 -0.30
C ILE A 36 -32.46 10.52 -1.07
N ILE A 37 -32.85 9.71 -2.06
CA ILE A 37 -31.91 9.00 -2.94
C ILE A 37 -31.03 9.98 -3.71
N ALA A 38 -31.60 11.08 -4.24
CA ALA A 38 -30.82 12.10 -4.95
C ALA A 38 -29.75 12.74 -4.04
N GLU A 39 -30.08 13.05 -2.79
CA GLU A 39 -29.15 13.62 -1.83
C GLU A 39 -28.08 12.62 -1.37
N ILE A 40 -28.45 11.35 -1.15
CA ILE A 40 -27.48 10.27 -0.87
C ILE A 40 -26.49 10.15 -2.03
N ILE A 41 -26.99 10.16 -3.27
CA ILE A 41 -26.13 10.12 -4.46
C ILE A 41 -25.18 11.32 -4.47
N GLU A 42 -25.68 12.53 -4.19
CA GLU A 42 -24.84 13.73 -4.19
C GLU A 42 -23.77 13.73 -3.08
N VAL A 43 -24.13 13.29 -1.88
CA VAL A 43 -23.20 13.10 -0.77
C VAL A 43 -22.17 12.00 -1.07
N SER A 44 -22.57 10.92 -1.74
CA SER A 44 -21.70 9.80 -2.06
C SER A 44 -20.65 10.14 -3.14
N LYS A 45 -20.94 11.10 -4.03
CA LYS A 45 -19.98 11.59 -5.04
C LYS A 45 -18.76 12.29 -4.43
N ILE A 46 -18.82 12.71 -3.17
CA ILE A 46 -17.81 13.59 -2.53
C ILE A 46 -16.51 12.87 -2.15
N ARG A 47 -16.30 11.62 -2.58
CA ARG A 47 -14.98 10.95 -2.49
C ARG A 47 -14.50 10.37 -3.82
N LYS A 48 -14.56 11.15 -4.90
CA LYS A 48 -13.44 11.06 -5.85
C LYS A 48 -12.26 11.73 -5.15
N LEU A 49 -11.33 10.92 -4.65
CA LEU A 49 -10.02 11.43 -4.23
C LEU A 49 -9.56 12.40 -5.33
N LEU A 50 -9.34 13.67 -4.97
CA LEU A 50 -9.01 14.74 -5.92
C LEU A 50 -7.70 14.48 -6.67
N ARG A 51 -6.97 13.44 -6.28
CA ARG A 51 -5.78 12.92 -6.96
C ARG A 51 -5.98 11.41 -7.14
N PRO A 52 -5.69 10.83 -8.31
CA PRO A 52 -5.52 9.40 -8.41
C PRO A 52 -4.45 9.00 -7.39
N ILE A 53 -4.82 8.16 -6.41
CA ILE A 53 -3.83 7.55 -5.53
C ILE A 53 -2.96 6.70 -6.45
N GLN A 54 -1.65 6.97 -6.52
CA GLN A 54 -0.72 6.03 -7.13
C GLN A 54 -0.50 4.89 -6.13
N PRO A 55 -1.02 3.67 -6.38
CA PRO A 55 -0.89 2.56 -5.44
C PRO A 55 0.58 2.12 -5.38
N ARG A 56 1.11 1.97 -4.16
CA ARG A 56 2.47 1.53 -3.90
C ARG A 56 2.40 0.34 -2.95
N VAL A 57 2.53 -0.87 -3.51
CA VAL A 57 2.18 -2.12 -2.83
C VAL A 57 3.40 -3.04 -2.76
N VAL A 58 3.55 -3.76 -1.65
CA VAL A 58 4.59 -4.79 -1.48
C VAL A 58 3.93 -6.10 -1.12
N ILE A 59 4.23 -7.16 -1.88
CA ILE A 59 3.69 -8.50 -1.64
C ILE A 59 4.79 -9.39 -1.07
N LEU A 60 4.62 -9.76 0.20
CA LEU A 60 5.52 -10.64 0.96
C LEU A 60 4.85 -12.00 1.22
N GLY A 61 5.66 -13.00 1.57
CA GLY A 61 5.21 -14.37 1.87
C GLY A 61 6.24 -15.44 1.47
N PRO A 62 5.92 -16.73 1.63
CA PRO A 62 6.87 -17.82 1.41
C PRO A 62 7.04 -18.16 -0.07
N ARG A 63 8.02 -19.01 -0.42
CA ARG A 63 8.13 -19.57 -1.77
C ARG A 63 6.92 -20.47 -2.06
N GLY A 64 6.42 -20.45 -3.29
CA GLY A 64 5.23 -21.25 -3.70
C GLY A 64 3.87 -20.66 -3.34
N SER A 65 3.79 -19.56 -2.56
CA SER A 65 2.50 -18.90 -2.20
C SER A 65 1.81 -18.15 -3.35
N GLY A 66 2.35 -18.17 -4.56
CA GLY A 66 1.76 -17.47 -5.72
C GLY A 66 1.94 -15.95 -5.73
N ARG A 67 2.82 -15.38 -4.91
CA ARG A 67 3.06 -13.92 -4.83
C ARG A 67 3.34 -13.25 -6.17
N LYS A 68 4.17 -13.87 -7.01
CA LYS A 68 4.49 -13.33 -8.35
C LYS A 68 3.23 -13.29 -9.22
N THR A 69 2.45 -14.37 -9.22
CA THR A 69 1.14 -14.43 -9.91
C THR A 69 0.16 -13.38 -9.40
N GLN A 70 0.06 -13.19 -8.08
CA GLN A 70 -0.80 -12.15 -7.50
C GLN A 70 -0.33 -10.73 -7.85
N ALA A 71 0.99 -10.49 -7.86
CA ALA A 71 1.56 -9.22 -8.29
C ALA A 71 1.29 -8.90 -9.75
N GLU A 72 1.41 -9.89 -10.64
CA GLU A 72 1.08 -9.75 -12.06
C GLU A 72 -0.40 -9.43 -12.27
N LEU A 73 -1.30 -10.16 -11.60
CA LEU A 73 -2.74 -9.90 -11.65
C LEU A 73 -3.08 -8.50 -11.10
N LEU A 74 -2.46 -8.10 -9.99
CA LEU A 74 -2.67 -6.79 -9.39
C LEU A 74 -2.19 -5.67 -10.32
N ALA A 75 -0.99 -5.83 -10.89
CA ALA A 75 -0.41 -4.89 -11.84
C ALA A 75 -1.30 -4.73 -13.08
N TYR A 76 -1.82 -5.83 -13.62
CA TYR A 76 -2.74 -5.81 -14.75
C TYR A 76 -4.04 -5.08 -14.42
N ASN A 77 -4.68 -5.41 -13.30
CA ASN A 77 -6.00 -4.88 -12.94
C ASN A 77 -5.97 -3.41 -12.52
N LEU A 78 -4.90 -2.97 -11.85
CA LEU A 78 -4.76 -1.61 -11.33
C LEU A 78 -3.85 -0.74 -12.20
N ASN A 79 -3.39 -1.25 -13.35
CA ASN A 79 -2.43 -0.58 -14.24
C ASN A 79 -1.18 -0.09 -13.50
N LEU A 80 -0.56 -0.98 -12.72
CA LEU A 80 0.67 -0.70 -11.96
C LEU A 80 1.89 -1.27 -12.68
N VAL A 81 3.04 -0.73 -12.32
CA VAL A 81 4.32 -1.33 -12.70
C VAL A 81 4.60 -2.54 -11.81
N ASN A 82 4.75 -3.73 -12.40
CA ASN A 82 5.22 -4.92 -11.69
C ASN A 82 6.75 -4.90 -11.54
N ILE A 83 7.24 -4.99 -10.30
CA ILE A 83 8.65 -5.00 -9.97
C ILE A 83 8.99 -6.31 -9.27
N ASP A 84 9.79 -7.15 -9.94
CA ASP A 84 10.45 -8.30 -9.32
C ASP A 84 11.85 -7.88 -8.88
N PHE A 85 12.08 -7.88 -7.56
CA PHE A 85 13.35 -7.47 -6.99
C PHE A 85 14.52 -8.38 -7.42
N GLU A 86 14.31 -9.69 -7.54
CA GLU A 86 15.38 -10.63 -7.94
C GLU A 86 15.84 -10.30 -9.37
N TYR A 87 14.89 -10.03 -10.26
CA TYR A 87 15.17 -9.60 -11.62
C TYR A 87 15.87 -8.24 -11.66
N LEU A 88 15.38 -7.28 -10.88
CA LEU A 88 15.97 -5.94 -10.77
C LEU A 88 17.42 -5.99 -10.27
N LEU A 89 17.69 -6.86 -9.28
CA LEU A 89 19.02 -7.06 -8.73
C LEU A 89 19.97 -7.66 -9.76
N CYS A 90 19.54 -8.67 -10.52
CA CYS A 90 20.31 -9.24 -11.62
C CYS A 90 20.66 -8.19 -12.69
N GLN A 91 19.69 -7.35 -13.06
CA GLN A 91 19.94 -6.25 -14.01
C GLN A 91 20.96 -5.24 -13.46
N ALA A 92 20.83 -4.84 -12.19
CA ALA A 92 21.77 -3.94 -11.53
C ALA A 92 23.17 -4.55 -11.45
N TRP A 93 23.25 -5.85 -11.17
CA TRP A 93 24.50 -6.61 -11.08
C TRP A 93 25.27 -6.67 -12.40
N ILE A 94 24.59 -6.81 -13.54
CA ILE A 94 25.23 -6.89 -14.86
C ILE A 94 25.55 -5.49 -15.41
N SER A 95 24.84 -4.47 -14.94
CA SER A 95 25.01 -3.08 -15.38
C SER A 95 26.45 -2.57 -15.19
N PRO A 96 27.02 -1.81 -16.14
CA PRO A 96 28.34 -1.17 -16.00
C PRO A 96 28.30 0.10 -15.13
N THR A 97 27.26 0.29 -14.32
CA THR A 97 27.11 1.43 -13.42
C THR A 97 27.98 1.28 -12.17
N GLU A 98 28.24 2.39 -11.48
CA GLU A 98 29.00 2.37 -10.23
C GLU A 98 28.33 1.48 -9.17
N LEU A 99 27.00 1.54 -9.09
CA LEU A 99 26.20 0.64 -8.27
C LEU A 99 26.44 -0.83 -8.64
N GLY A 100 26.46 -1.17 -9.94
CA GLY A 100 26.76 -2.53 -10.39
C GLY A 100 28.19 -2.99 -10.06
N LYS A 101 29.17 -2.07 -10.07
CA LYS A 101 30.54 -2.38 -9.61
C LYS A 101 30.58 -2.64 -8.11
N GLN A 102 29.93 -1.79 -7.31
CA GLN A 102 29.84 -1.97 -5.85
C GLN A 102 29.17 -3.29 -5.49
N LEU A 103 28.11 -3.67 -6.20
CA LEU A 103 27.46 -4.97 -6.03
C LEU A 103 28.44 -6.12 -6.33
N ARG A 104 29.18 -6.07 -7.45
CA ARG A 104 30.16 -7.11 -7.83
C ARG A 104 31.39 -7.18 -6.91
N GLN A 105 31.76 -6.07 -6.28
CA GLN A 105 32.88 -6.00 -5.34
C GLN A 105 32.55 -6.64 -3.99
N CYS A 106 31.27 -6.89 -3.69
CA CYS A 106 30.83 -7.61 -2.49
C CYS A 106 31.11 -9.13 -2.67
N ASN A 107 32.33 -9.56 -2.39
CA ASN A 107 32.85 -10.87 -2.81
C ASN A 107 32.72 -12.00 -1.76
N ASN A 108 31.58 -12.08 -1.06
CA ASN A 108 31.25 -12.97 0.07
C ASN A 108 31.80 -12.52 1.44
N GLU A 109 30.89 -12.15 2.34
CA GLU A 109 30.56 -12.93 3.56
C GLU A 109 29.56 -12.20 4.47
N VAL A 110 29.32 -10.90 4.26
CA VAL A 110 28.23 -10.19 4.94
C VAL A 110 27.39 -9.47 3.89
N CYS A 111 26.22 -10.07 3.67
CA CYS A 111 25.07 -9.70 2.86
C CYS A 111 25.09 -8.28 2.28
N PHE A 112 24.74 -8.18 0.99
CA PHE A 112 24.27 -6.95 0.34
C PHE A 112 23.82 -5.91 1.36
N HIS A 113 24.61 -4.85 1.54
CA HIS A 113 24.27 -3.79 2.49
C HIS A 113 22.82 -3.38 2.21
N ALA A 114 21.96 -3.39 3.23
CA ALA A 114 20.55 -3.04 3.09
C ALA A 114 20.36 -1.70 2.37
N GLU A 115 21.34 -0.81 2.53
CA GLU A 115 21.50 0.44 1.77
C GLU A 115 21.70 0.24 0.26
N LEU A 116 22.60 -0.65 -0.18
CA LEU A 116 22.80 -0.93 -1.61
C LEU A 116 21.54 -1.53 -2.24
N LEU A 117 20.86 -2.44 -1.53
CA LEU A 117 19.60 -3.02 -2.01
C LEU A 117 18.50 -1.96 -2.12
N SER A 118 18.39 -1.08 -1.12
CA SER A 118 17.42 0.01 -1.17
C SER A 118 17.72 0.98 -2.32
N GLN A 119 18.98 1.24 -2.64
CA GLN A 119 19.37 2.05 -3.80
C GLN A 119 18.96 1.41 -5.14
N VAL A 120 19.09 0.08 -5.26
CA VAL A 120 18.60 -0.66 -6.45
C VAL A 120 17.10 -0.45 -6.63
N VAL A 121 16.33 -0.60 -5.57
CA VAL A 121 14.87 -0.39 -5.61
C VAL A 121 14.54 1.08 -5.89
N ASN A 122 15.20 2.01 -5.20
CA ASN A 122 14.97 3.45 -5.33
C ASN A 122 15.14 3.91 -6.78
N LYS A 123 16.20 3.46 -7.45
CA LYS A 123 16.46 3.75 -8.85
C LYS A 123 15.31 3.32 -9.77
N ARG A 124 14.61 2.23 -9.45
CA ARG A 124 13.47 1.74 -10.23
C ARG A 124 12.19 2.49 -9.94
N ILE A 125 11.86 2.70 -8.66
CA ILE A 125 10.60 3.34 -8.24
C ILE A 125 10.58 4.84 -8.56
N MET A 126 11.75 5.48 -8.72
CA MET A 126 11.88 6.88 -9.15
C MET A 126 11.68 7.09 -10.66
N GLN A 127 11.51 6.01 -11.44
CA GLN A 127 11.22 6.14 -12.86
C GLN A 127 9.80 6.71 -13.09
N ILE A 128 9.65 7.43 -14.20
CA ILE A 128 8.44 8.20 -14.50
C ILE A 128 7.18 7.34 -14.60
N ASP A 129 7.32 6.07 -15.00
CA ASP A 129 6.23 5.09 -15.05
C ASP A 129 5.74 4.76 -13.64
N CYS A 130 6.65 4.38 -12.73
CA CYS A 130 6.35 4.09 -11.33
C CYS A 130 5.74 5.30 -10.60
N LEU A 131 6.26 6.50 -10.84
CA LEU A 131 5.75 7.73 -10.21
C LEU A 131 4.36 8.12 -10.70
N LYS A 132 4.01 7.80 -11.96
CA LYS A 132 2.70 8.14 -12.54
C LYS A 132 1.64 7.09 -12.27
N GLN A 133 2.00 5.81 -12.39
CA GLN A 133 1.07 4.68 -12.35
C GLN A 133 1.01 4.01 -10.98
N GLY A 134 2.05 4.16 -10.16
CA GLY A 134 2.25 3.31 -9.00
C GLY A 134 2.97 2.01 -9.34
N TRP A 135 3.21 1.19 -8.33
CA TRP A 135 4.01 -0.03 -8.47
C TRP A 135 3.59 -1.10 -7.47
N VAL A 136 3.85 -2.35 -7.85
CA VAL A 136 3.80 -3.52 -6.98
C VAL A 136 5.18 -4.17 -6.94
N LEU A 137 5.71 -4.37 -5.74
CA LEU A 137 7.03 -4.95 -5.51
C LEU A 137 6.91 -6.34 -4.90
N THR A 138 7.66 -7.29 -5.46
CA THR A 138 7.83 -8.64 -4.90
C THR A 138 9.29 -8.93 -4.62
N GLY A 139 9.54 -9.78 -3.61
CA GLY A 139 10.88 -10.26 -3.31
C GLY A 139 11.76 -9.27 -2.53
N TYR A 140 11.19 -8.20 -1.94
CA TYR A 140 11.91 -7.27 -1.07
C TYR A 140 10.89 -6.49 -0.21
N PRO A 141 11.21 -6.12 1.06
CA PRO A 141 12.43 -6.38 1.82
C PRO A 141 12.53 -7.80 2.42
N TYR A 142 13.75 -8.25 2.76
CA TYR A 142 13.99 -9.55 3.41
C TYR A 142 14.24 -9.44 4.91
N THR A 143 14.90 -8.37 5.35
CA THR A 143 15.29 -8.16 6.75
C THR A 143 14.67 -6.89 7.31
N VAL A 144 14.70 -6.74 8.64
CA VAL A 144 14.28 -5.50 9.32
C VAL A 144 15.16 -4.32 8.89
N ALA A 145 16.46 -4.56 8.64
CA ALA A 145 17.36 -3.53 8.14
C ALA A 145 16.91 -3.02 6.76
N ASP A 146 16.63 -3.94 5.83
CA ASP A 146 16.10 -3.62 4.49
C ASP A 146 14.82 -2.78 4.59
N PHE A 147 13.91 -3.17 5.49
CA PHE A 147 12.67 -2.42 5.69
C PHE A 147 12.93 -1.00 6.18
N LYS A 148 13.87 -0.78 7.12
CA LYS A 148 14.21 0.57 7.61
C LYS A 148 14.74 1.46 6.50
N TYR A 149 15.66 0.96 5.68
CA TYR A 149 16.18 1.71 4.52
C TYR A 149 15.10 1.95 3.48
N PHE A 150 14.21 0.97 3.27
CA PHE A 150 13.13 1.07 2.30
C PHE A 150 12.04 2.08 2.71
N ASP A 151 11.70 2.13 4.00
CA ASP A 151 10.73 3.07 4.55
C ASP A 151 11.27 4.50 4.55
N SER A 152 12.60 4.68 4.57
CA SER A 152 13.26 5.98 4.45
C SER A 152 13.36 6.55 3.02
N LEU A 153 12.89 5.82 2.00
CA LEU A 153 12.92 6.32 0.61
C LEU A 153 11.91 7.46 0.40
N ASP A 154 12.09 8.26 -0.66
CA ASP A 154 11.19 9.37 -0.99
C ASP A 154 9.75 8.91 -1.28
N THR A 155 9.60 7.71 -1.84
CA THR A 155 8.29 7.12 -2.14
C THR A 155 8.14 5.72 -1.54
N PRO A 156 7.98 5.58 -0.21
CA PRO A 156 7.76 4.28 0.43
C PRO A 156 6.38 3.72 0.05
N PRO A 157 6.08 2.45 0.35
CA PRO A 157 4.73 1.89 0.18
C PRO A 157 3.67 2.81 0.82
N ASN A 158 2.49 2.88 0.22
CA ASN A 158 1.40 3.68 0.80
C ASN A 158 1.10 3.11 2.20
N SER A 159 1.26 3.91 3.25
CA SER A 159 0.95 3.46 4.61
C SER A 159 -0.37 4.09 5.05
N ARG A 160 -1.42 3.27 5.11
CA ARG A 160 -2.47 3.52 6.09
C ARG A 160 -1.97 2.87 7.37
N ALA A 161 -1.48 3.70 8.30
CA ALA A 161 -0.92 3.25 9.57
C ALA A 161 -1.95 2.39 10.33
N THR A 162 -1.89 1.08 10.10
CA THR A 162 -2.42 0.07 11.01
C THR A 162 -1.23 -0.37 11.83
N ASN A 163 -1.35 -0.22 13.15
CA ASN A 163 -0.30 -0.41 14.13
C ASN A 163 0.57 -1.62 13.80
N LEU A 164 1.85 -1.37 13.52
CA LEU A 164 2.89 -2.38 13.44
C LEU A 164 2.99 -3.06 14.80
N ARG A 165 2.30 -4.20 14.98
CA ARG A 165 2.68 -5.15 16.02
C ARG A 165 3.79 -5.99 15.41
N GLU A 166 4.99 -5.85 15.97
CA GLU A 166 6.06 -6.83 15.83
C GLU A 166 5.47 -8.21 16.11
N TYR A 167 5.54 -9.18 15.19
CA TYR A 167 5.31 -10.57 15.55
C TYR A 167 6.01 -11.56 14.60
N THR A 168 6.40 -12.65 15.24
CA THR A 168 7.33 -13.73 14.90
C THR A 168 6.90 -14.64 13.75
N ASP A 169 7.91 -15.35 13.22
CA ASP A 169 7.84 -16.49 12.28
C ASP A 169 6.52 -17.26 12.38
N GLU A 170 5.69 -17.19 11.34
CA GLU A 170 4.95 -18.30 10.71
C GLU A 170 3.83 -17.80 9.78
N ASP A 171 3.41 -16.53 9.86
CA ASP A 171 2.31 -16.05 9.02
C ASP A 171 2.74 -15.26 7.78
N SER A 172 2.18 -15.65 6.65
CA SER A 172 2.40 -14.99 5.35
C SER A 172 1.70 -13.63 5.32
N TYR A 173 2.42 -12.53 5.53
CA TYR A 173 1.83 -11.19 5.54
C TYR A 173 1.74 -10.58 4.13
N ILE A 174 0.53 -10.29 3.67
CA ILE A 174 0.28 -9.35 2.55
C ILE A 174 0.08 -7.96 3.14
N LYS A 175 1.00 -7.02 2.89
CA LYS A 175 0.73 -5.59 3.09
C LYS A 175 0.01 -5.06 1.85
N ILE A 176 -1.33 -5.08 1.88
CA ILE A 176 -2.12 -4.30 0.92
C ILE A 176 -2.23 -2.88 1.48
N ALA A 177 -1.65 -1.96 0.74
CA ALA A 177 -1.77 -0.54 1.00
C ALA A 177 -2.98 0.01 0.23
N GLU A 178 -4.06 0.33 0.94
CA GLU A 178 -5.15 1.19 0.44
C GLU A 178 -4.97 2.64 0.89
#